data_AF-A0A2E6CKE6-F1
#
_entry.id   AF-A0A2E6CKE6-F1
#
_cell.length_a   1.000
_cell.length_b   1.000
_cell.length_c   1.000
_cell.angle_alpha   90.00
_cell.angle_beta   90.00
_cell.angle_gamma   90.00
#
_symmetry.space_group_name_H-M   'P 1'
#
loop_
_entity.id
_entity.type
_entity.pdbx_description
1 polymer ?
#
loop_
_entity_poly.entity_id
_entity_poly.type
_entity_poly.pdbx_seq_one_letter_code
_entity_poly.pdbx_strand_id
1 'polypeptide(L)'
;MTEIPSIGQNSPKENDTGNEDDWPKQVTDQIVSTVDDIRDKTTGPAIKISRSVVYGLTACFLLLLSIPFFVIGTNRGLIEIFDTWIVSDRSSAVWIVYLITGVLWLIIGLVFWRKRPKRAAQPKKR
;
A
#
# COMPACT_ATOMS: atom_id res chain seq x y z
N MET A 1 23.03 -26.21 75.03
CA MET A 1 22.35 -25.14 74.30
C MET A 1 23.13 -23.87 74.55
N THR A 2 24.12 -23.60 73.71
CA THR A 2 25.04 -22.46 73.84
C THR A 2 24.70 -21.47 72.73
N GLU A 3 24.03 -20.39 73.10
CA GLU A 3 23.65 -19.28 72.21
C GLU A 3 24.93 -18.60 71.67
N ILE A 4 25.11 -18.62 70.35
CA ILE A 4 26.14 -17.85 69.65
C ILE A 4 25.60 -16.43 69.49
N PRO A 5 26.36 -15.36 69.82
CA PRO A 5 25.89 -14.01 69.61
C PRO A 5 25.78 -13.74 68.11
N SER A 6 24.59 -13.29 67.68
CA SER A 6 24.30 -12.79 66.34
C SER A 6 25.19 -11.58 66.06
N ILE A 7 26.31 -11.81 65.37
CA ILE A 7 27.09 -10.75 64.75
C ILE A 7 26.23 -10.18 63.63
N GLY A 8 25.61 -9.03 63.92
CA GLY A 8 24.92 -8.22 62.92
C GLY A 8 25.84 -8.04 61.73
N GLN A 9 25.44 -8.63 60.60
CA GLN A 9 26.03 -8.34 59.30
C GLN A 9 25.80 -6.85 59.03
N ASN A 10 26.76 -6.02 59.42
CA ASN A 10 26.95 -4.74 58.79
C ASN A 10 27.49 -5.05 57.40
N SER A 11 26.57 -5.28 56.45
CA SER A 11 26.88 -5.23 55.04
C SER A 11 27.73 -4.00 54.79
N PRO A 12 28.93 -4.14 54.20
CA PRO A 12 29.67 -2.98 53.73
C PRO A 12 28.69 -2.16 52.88
N LYS A 13 28.48 -0.90 53.25
CA LYS A 13 27.78 0.03 52.37
C LYS A 13 28.60 0.05 51.09
N GLU A 14 28.10 -0.65 50.07
CA GLU A 14 28.59 -0.62 48.71
C GLU A 14 28.48 0.82 48.26
N ASN A 15 29.61 1.49 48.44
CA ASN A 15 29.94 2.82 48.04
C ASN A 15 29.86 2.87 46.52
N ASP A 16 28.69 3.24 46.01
CA ASP A 16 28.48 4.05 44.81
C ASP A 16 29.69 4.10 43.86
N THR A 17 29.96 2.98 43.19
CA THR A 17 30.65 2.96 41.89
C THR A 17 29.58 3.01 40.79
N GLY A 18 28.62 3.93 40.92
CA GLY A 18 27.41 4.02 40.11
C GLY A 18 27.53 4.90 38.87
N ASN A 19 28.72 5.13 38.30
CA ASN A 19 28.84 5.98 37.11
C ASN A 19 29.84 5.52 36.04
N GLU A 20 30.77 4.61 36.34
CA GLU A 20 31.85 4.25 35.41
C GLU A 20 31.49 3.04 34.51
N ASP A 21 30.72 2.09 35.04
CA ASP A 21 30.34 0.84 34.36
C ASP A 21 29.05 0.94 33.52
N ASP A 22 28.25 2.00 33.71
CA ASP A 22 26.99 2.22 32.99
C ASP A 22 27.17 2.90 31.63
N TRP A 23 28.26 3.62 31.44
CA TRP A 23 28.57 4.28 30.17
C TRP A 23 28.86 3.28 29.04
N PRO A 24 29.70 2.23 29.24
CA PRO A 24 29.94 1.20 28.21
C PRO A 24 28.65 0.46 27.81
N LYS A 25 27.75 0.22 28.77
CA LYS A 25 26.45 -0.41 28.51
C LYS A 25 25.54 0.51 27.69
N GLN A 26 25.42 1.78 28.07
CA GLN A 26 24.62 2.76 27.32
C GLN A 26 25.10 2.89 25.86
N VAL A 27 26.41 2.95 25.62
CA VAL A 27 26.95 3.04 24.26
C VAL A 27 26.64 1.78 23.45
N THR A 28 26.77 0.60 24.08
CA THR A 28 26.44 -0.68 23.43
C THR A 28 24.95 -0.75 23.09
N ASP A 29 24.07 -0.38 24.02
CA ASP A 29 22.62 -0.38 23.82
C ASP A 29 22.19 0.63 22.74
N GLN A 30 22.86 1.78 22.67
CA GLN A 30 22.63 2.78 21.62
C GLN A 30 23.01 2.24 20.23
N ILE A 31 24.10 1.48 20.13
CA ILE A 31 24.55 0.89 18.86
C ILE A 31 23.61 -0.26 18.45
N VAL A 32 23.27 -1.16 19.38
CA VAL A 32 22.38 -2.30 19.11
C VAL A 32 21.00 -1.80 18.68
N SER A 33 20.43 -0.82 19.40
CA SER A 33 19.15 -0.21 19.02
C SER A 33 19.19 0.44 17.63
N THR A 34 20.30 1.10 17.27
CA THR A 34 20.47 1.69 15.93
C THR A 34 20.54 0.62 14.83
N VAL A 35 21.23 -0.49 15.07
CA VAL A 35 21.33 -1.60 14.11
C VAL A 35 19.99 -2.32 13.95
N ASP A 36 19.28 -2.53 15.05
CA ASP A 36 17.93 -3.10 15.03
C ASP A 36 16.96 -2.20 14.25
N ASP A 37 17.07 -0.87 14.41
CA ASP A 37 16.27 0.10 13.65
C ASP A 37 16.55 0.04 12.13
N ILE A 38 17.81 -0.15 11.73
CA ILE A 38 18.20 -0.32 10.32
C ILE A 38 17.67 -1.64 9.76
N ARG A 39 17.78 -2.73 10.55
CA ARG A 39 17.28 -4.07 10.17
C ARG A 39 15.76 -4.07 10.00
N ASP A 40 15.04 -3.40 10.90
CA ASP A 40 13.58 -3.30 10.84
C ASP A 40 13.13 -2.42 9.68
N LYS A 41 13.85 -1.32 9.40
CA LYS A 41 13.61 -0.46 8.23
C LYS A 41 13.96 -1.12 6.89
N THR A 42 14.81 -2.12 6.84
CA THR A 42 15.11 -2.87 5.60
C THR A 42 14.20 -4.07 5.40
N THR A 43 13.90 -4.82 6.46
CA THR A 43 13.16 -6.09 6.35
C THR A 43 11.64 -5.89 6.30
N GLY A 44 11.11 -4.99 7.13
CA GLY A 44 9.66 -4.76 7.24
C GLY A 44 9.03 -4.12 5.99
N PRO A 45 9.63 -3.05 5.42
CA PRO A 45 9.12 -2.40 4.21
C PRO A 45 9.35 -3.22 2.94
N ALA A 46 10.48 -3.92 2.82
CA ALA A 46 10.81 -4.67 1.61
C ALA A 46 9.76 -5.75 1.29
N ILE A 47 9.32 -6.50 2.31
CA ILE A 47 8.30 -7.54 2.13
C ILE A 47 6.96 -6.94 1.69
N LYS A 48 6.57 -5.78 2.23
CA LYS A 48 5.34 -5.09 1.85
C LYS A 48 5.39 -4.57 0.40
N ILE A 49 6.52 -4.00 0.00
CA ILE A 49 6.74 -3.52 -1.37
C ILE A 49 6.68 -4.69 -2.35
N SER A 50 7.37 -5.80 -2.07
CA SER A 50 7.38 -6.99 -2.92
C SER A 50 5.96 -7.53 -3.14
N ARG A 51 5.17 -7.68 -2.08
CA ARG A 51 3.77 -8.12 -2.20
C ARG A 51 2.93 -7.13 -3.00
N SER A 52 3.09 -5.83 -2.78
CA SER A 52 2.34 -4.81 -3.52
C SER A 52 2.69 -4.79 -5.00
N VAL A 53 3.95 -5.07 -5.37
CA VAL A 53 4.37 -5.19 -6.76
C VAL A 53 3.73 -6.43 -7.40
N VAL A 54 3.76 -7.57 -6.71
CA VAL A 54 3.15 -8.81 -7.22
C VAL A 54 1.65 -8.64 -7.40
N TYR A 55 0.93 -8.19 -6.37
CA TYR A 55 -0.51 -7.96 -6.45
C TYR A 55 -0.87 -6.84 -7.42
N GLY A 56 -0.05 -5.79 -7.51
CA GLY A 56 -0.24 -4.70 -8.46
C GLY A 56 -0.10 -5.16 -9.91
N LEU A 57 0.91 -6.00 -10.18
CA LEU A 57 1.14 -6.54 -11.52
C LEU A 57 0.04 -7.53 -11.91
N THR A 58 -0.34 -8.45 -11.03
CA THR A 58 -1.44 -9.39 -11.30
C THR A 58 -2.78 -8.66 -11.47
N ALA A 59 -3.08 -7.68 -10.62
CA ALA A 59 -4.27 -6.85 -10.77
C ALA A 59 -4.25 -6.04 -12.08
N CYS A 60 -3.08 -5.54 -12.50
CA CYS A 60 -2.93 -4.84 -13.77
C CYS A 60 -3.26 -5.75 -14.96
N PHE A 61 -2.71 -6.96 -14.98
CA PHE A 61 -3.03 -7.95 -16.03
C PHE A 61 -4.51 -8.32 -16.02
N LEU A 62 -5.09 -8.59 -14.85
CA LEU A 62 -6.51 -8.91 -14.74
C LEU A 62 -7.40 -7.77 -15.23
N LEU A 63 -7.07 -6.54 -14.86
CA LEU A 63 -7.81 -5.36 -15.28
C LEU A 63 -7.68 -5.15 -16.80
N LEU A 64 -6.47 -5.32 -17.34
CA LEU A 64 -6.21 -5.22 -18.78
C LEU A 64 -7.01 -6.28 -19.57
N LEU A 65 -7.12 -7.50 -19.04
CA LEU A 65 -7.93 -8.56 -19.65
C LEU A 65 -9.43 -8.33 -19.46
N SER A 66 -9.83 -7.77 -18.32
CA SER A 66 -11.23 -7.53 -17.96
C SER A 66 -11.86 -6.43 -18.81
N ILE A 67 -11.09 -5.38 -19.15
CA ILE A 67 -11.59 -4.25 -19.96
C ILE A 67 -12.24 -4.71 -21.28
N PRO A 68 -11.57 -5.44 -22.19
CA PRO A 68 -12.18 -5.84 -23.46
C PRO A 68 -13.38 -6.76 -23.25
N PHE A 69 -13.33 -7.68 -22.28
CA PHE A 69 -14.48 -8.53 -21.93
C PHE A 69 -15.67 -7.72 -21.44
N PHE A 70 -15.43 -6.71 -20.61
CA PHE A 70 -16.48 -5.82 -20.13
C PHE A 70 -17.10 -5.01 -21.27
N VAL A 71 -16.29 -4.53 -22.21
CA VAL A 71 -16.77 -3.82 -23.40
C VAL A 71 -17.62 -4.74 -24.28
N ILE A 72 -17.11 -5.92 -24.61
CA ILE A 72 -17.85 -6.88 -25.46
C ILE A 72 -19.14 -7.31 -24.79
N GLY A 73 -19.09 -7.64 -23.49
CA GLY A 73 -20.24 -8.04 -22.70
C GLY A 73 -21.30 -6.95 -22.61
N THR A 74 -20.88 -5.70 -22.36
CA THR A 74 -21.81 -4.56 -22.30
C THR A 74 -22.45 -4.28 -23.64
N ASN A 75 -21.68 -4.29 -24.74
CA ASN A 75 -22.24 -4.10 -26.08
C ASN A 75 -23.23 -5.21 -26.44
N ARG A 76 -22.86 -6.48 -26.19
CA ARG A 76 -23.72 -7.62 -26.50
C ARG A 76 -25.01 -7.59 -25.67
N GLY A 77 -24.90 -7.28 -24.37
CA GLY A 77 -26.05 -7.12 -23.48
C GLY A 77 -26.96 -5.97 -23.91
N LEU A 78 -26.40 -4.80 -24.25
CA LEU A 78 -27.20 -3.65 -24.72
C LEU A 78 -27.95 -3.97 -26.01
N ILE A 79 -27.32 -4.66 -26.97
CA ILE A 79 -27.98 -5.04 -28.23
C ILE A 79 -29.17 -5.97 -27.95
N GLU A 80 -29.00 -6.98 -27.11
CA GLU A 80 -30.06 -7.95 -26.80
C GLU A 80 -31.23 -7.32 -26.03
N ILE A 81 -30.92 -6.41 -25.10
CA ILE A 81 -31.92 -5.63 -24.36
C ILE A 81 -32.68 -4.69 -25.32
N PHE A 82 -31.99 -4.00 -26.23
CA PHE A 82 -32.62 -3.10 -27.19
C PHE A 82 -33.44 -3.84 -28.26
N ASP A 83 -32.98 -5.00 -28.74
CA ASP A 83 -33.72 -5.88 -29.68
C ASP A 83 -35.03 -6.36 -29.04
N THR A 84 -35.02 -6.62 -27.73
CA THR A 84 -36.21 -7.10 -27.00
C THR A 84 -37.20 -5.97 -26.69
N TRP A 85 -36.74 -4.76 -26.38
CA TRP A 85 -37.58 -3.72 -25.77
C TRP A 85 -38.00 -2.56 -26.68
N ILE A 86 -37.26 -2.21 -27.74
CA ILE A 86 -37.40 -0.84 -28.29
C ILE A 86 -37.45 -0.67 -29.81
N VAL A 87 -36.84 -1.52 -30.66
CA VAL A 87 -36.85 -1.27 -32.13
C VAL A 87 -36.96 -2.57 -32.94
N SER A 88 -38.07 -2.72 -33.67
CA SER A 88 -38.34 -3.84 -34.60
C SER A 88 -37.52 -3.79 -35.89
N ASP A 89 -36.75 -2.71 -36.12
CA ASP A 89 -35.85 -2.49 -37.25
C ASP A 89 -34.38 -2.63 -36.83
N ARG A 90 -33.80 -3.80 -37.13
CA ARG A 90 -32.49 -4.28 -36.68
C ARG A 90 -31.33 -3.35 -37.09
N SER A 91 -31.49 -2.58 -38.17
CA SER A 91 -30.44 -1.76 -38.78
C SER A 91 -30.16 -0.47 -38.01
N SER A 92 -31.20 0.13 -37.42
CA SER A 92 -31.10 1.41 -36.72
C SER A 92 -30.65 1.25 -35.27
N ALA A 93 -31.07 0.16 -34.62
CA ALA A 93 -30.73 -0.13 -33.23
C ALA A 93 -29.21 -0.26 -32.99
N VAL A 94 -28.51 -0.88 -33.93
CA VAL A 94 -27.05 -1.11 -33.86
C VAL A 94 -26.28 0.21 -33.78
N TRP A 95 -26.66 1.21 -34.57
CA TRP A 95 -26.01 2.52 -34.59
C TRP A 95 -26.21 3.31 -33.29
N ILE A 96 -27.43 3.29 -32.73
CA ILE A 96 -27.71 3.95 -31.44
C ILE A 96 -26.86 3.32 -30.33
N VAL A 97 -26.76 1.98 -30.29
CA VAL A 97 -25.94 1.29 -29.28
C VAL A 97 -24.47 1.68 -29.41
N TYR A 98 -23.92 1.73 -30.63
CA TYR A 98 -22.52 2.15 -30.82
C TYR A 98 -22.28 3.61 -30.41
N LEU A 99 -23.22 4.52 -30.67
CA LEU A 99 -23.11 5.91 -30.23
C LEU A 99 -23.14 6.01 -28.70
N ILE A 100 -24.06 5.29 -28.03
CA ILE A 100 -24.14 5.31 -26.56
C ILE A 100 -22.87 4.71 -25.93
N THR A 101 -22.40 3.57 -26.44
CA THR A 101 -21.15 2.95 -25.98
C THR A 101 -19.95 3.88 -26.19
N GLY A 102 -19.87 4.54 -27.35
CA GLY A 102 -18.81 5.50 -27.65
C GLY A 102 -18.81 6.70 -26.69
N VAL A 103 -19.99 7.27 -26.41
CA VAL A 103 -20.15 8.37 -25.44
C VAL A 103 -19.77 7.91 -24.03
N LEU A 104 -20.16 6.70 -23.62
CA LEU A 104 -19.78 6.14 -22.32
C LEU A 104 -18.26 6.06 -22.17
N TRP A 105 -17.57 5.55 -23.20
CA TRP A 105 -16.10 5.47 -23.21
C TRP A 105 -15.42 6.84 -23.20
N LEU A 106 -15.97 7.82 -23.93
CA LEU A 106 -15.46 9.19 -23.92
C LEU A 106 -15.57 9.82 -22.53
N ILE A 107 -16.69 9.61 -21.82
CA ILE A 107 -16.88 10.11 -20.45
C ILE A 107 -15.84 9.49 -19.51
N ILE A 108 -15.62 8.18 -19.60
CA ILE A 108 -14.61 7.48 -18.79
C ILE A 108 -13.21 8.06 -19.05
N GLY A 109 -12.85 8.23 -20.33
CA GLY A 109 -11.57 8.85 -20.72
C GLY A 109 -11.43 10.28 -20.19
N LEU A 110 -12.49 11.09 -20.26
CA LEU A 110 -12.52 12.46 -19.76
C LEU A 110 -12.33 12.51 -18.23
N VAL A 111 -12.96 11.60 -17.50
CA VAL A 111 -12.80 11.49 -16.03
C VAL A 111 -11.36 11.13 -15.67
N PHE A 112 -10.74 10.20 -16.42
CA PHE A 112 -9.33 9.87 -16.24
C PHE A 112 -8.43 11.07 -16.53
N TRP A 113 -8.71 11.81 -17.61
CA TRP A 113 -8.00 13.03 -17.97
C TRP A 113 -8.08 14.10 -16.88
N ARG A 114 -9.22 14.20 -16.19
CA ARG A 114 -9.42 15.16 -15.08
C ARG A 114 -8.47 14.91 -13.91
N LYS A 115 -7.92 13.71 -13.73
CA LYS A 115 -6.95 13.36 -12.68
C LYS A 115 -5.49 13.75 -13.01
N ARG A 116 -5.25 14.39 -14.17
CA ARG A 116 -3.93 14.92 -14.55
C ARG A 116 -3.32 15.80 -13.44
N PRO A 117 -2.10 15.48 -12.94
CA PRO A 117 -1.40 16.34 -12.00
C PRO A 117 -0.94 17.63 -12.68
N LYS A 118 -1.48 18.77 -12.24
CA LYS A 118 -1.19 20.12 -12.79
C LYS A 118 0.22 20.65 -12.44
N ARG A 119 1.01 19.90 -11.66
CA ARG A 119 2.29 20.34 -11.09
C ARG A 119 3.55 19.87 -11.81
N ALA A 120 3.44 19.07 -12.88
CA ALA A 120 4.59 18.57 -13.62
C ALA A 120 5.40 19.65 -14.39
N ALA A 121 4.85 20.86 -14.55
CA ALA A 121 5.46 21.95 -15.30
C ALA A 121 5.82 23.18 -14.46
N GLN A 122 5.92 23.05 -13.13
CA GLN A 122 6.41 24.16 -12.30
C GLN A 122 7.94 24.13 -12.30
N PRO A 123 8.64 25.15 -12.86
CA PRO A 123 10.08 25.22 -12.76
C PRO A 123 10.47 25.34 -11.28
N LYS A 124 11.40 24.48 -10.84
CA LYS A 124 11.97 24.51 -9.49
C LYS A 124 12.57 25.90 -9.27
N LYS A 125 11.91 26.75 -8.46
CA LYS A 125 12.41 28.07 -8.08
C LYS A 125 13.72 27.83 -7.30
N ARG A 126 14.85 28.15 -7.94
CA ARG A 126 16.17 28.19 -7.33
C ARG A 126 16.32 29.49 -6.54
#